data_AF-A0A094EZ91-F1
#
_entry.id   AF-A0A094EZ91-F1
#
_cell.length_a   1.000
_cell.length_b   1.000
_cell.length_c   1.000
_cell.angle_alpha   90.00
_cell.angle_beta   90.00
_cell.angle_gamma   90.00
#
_symmetry.space_group_name_H-M   'P 1'
#
loop_
_entity.id
_entity.type
_entity.pdbx_description
1 polymer ?
#
loop_
_entity_poly.entity_id
_entity_poly.type
_entity_poly.pdbx_seq_one_letter_code
_entity_poly.pdbx_strand_id
1 'polypeptide(L)'
;MLPRSLLFLCSIASAVATGACTDGIYNPPVGTSFVTVNTKVGMPYNVTTPDGIVALVPIVTGDISGQFNGHLIANLSAETERLLDSKTATYSSVETRWVFENDKGDRILADMKGLTTYSAAALHGFGTAYLSTEVEEFYWVNWELFLIEWQGSFNTGDAKFEFFQITTGGRKDGQPIPT
;
A
#
# COMPACT_ATOMS: atom_id res chain seq x y z
N MET A 1 19.12 59.36 -1.40
CA MET A 1 19.07 58.91 -2.81
C MET A 1 19.26 57.39 -2.81
N LEU A 2 18.35 56.67 -3.51
CA LEU A 2 18.07 55.22 -3.54
C LEU A 2 19.29 54.27 -3.81
N PRO A 3 19.18 52.91 -3.74
CA PRO A 3 18.59 52.00 -2.73
C PRO A 3 19.33 50.61 -2.65
N ARG A 4 18.66 49.56 -2.10
CA ARG A 4 18.87 48.10 -2.31
C ARG A 4 20.10 47.48 -1.60
N SER A 5 19.96 46.49 -0.71
CA SER A 5 19.24 45.22 -0.91
C SER A 5 18.86 44.60 0.44
N LEU A 6 17.57 44.46 0.72
CA LEU A 6 17.06 43.54 1.74
C LEU A 6 16.66 42.25 1.01
N LEU A 7 17.35 41.15 1.30
CA LEU A 7 16.98 39.80 0.86
C LEU A 7 15.64 39.45 1.49
N PHE A 8 14.56 39.53 0.71
CA PHE A 8 13.29 38.89 1.04
C PHE A 8 13.41 37.40 0.69
N LEU A 9 13.80 36.60 1.67
CA LEU A 9 13.46 35.17 1.69
C LEU A 9 11.95 35.09 1.94
N CYS A 10 11.16 35.12 0.88
CA CYS A 10 9.76 34.71 0.96
C CYS A 10 9.73 33.21 1.26
N SER A 11 9.63 32.85 2.54
CA SER A 11 9.21 31.52 2.96
C SER A 11 7.81 31.28 2.40
N ILE A 12 7.65 30.28 1.54
CA ILE A 12 6.40 29.88 0.88
C ILE A 12 5.40 29.26 1.90
N ALA A 13 5.64 29.41 3.21
CA ALA A 13 4.84 28.85 4.30
C ALA A 13 3.59 29.69 4.65
N SER A 14 3.08 30.51 3.73
CA SER A 14 1.91 31.35 3.98
C SER A 14 0.92 31.28 2.82
N ALA A 15 0.57 30.06 2.40
CA ALA A 15 -0.71 29.81 1.75
C ALA A 15 -1.77 29.70 2.84
N VAL A 16 -2.68 30.66 2.82
CA VAL A 16 -3.68 30.97 3.84
C VAL A 16 -4.71 29.83 3.91
N ALA A 17 -4.65 29.03 4.97
CA ALA A 17 -5.73 28.11 5.32
C ALA A 17 -6.86 28.91 6.01
N THR A 18 -7.67 29.62 5.22
CA THR A 18 -8.98 30.12 5.66
C THR A 18 -10.05 29.11 5.27
N GLY A 19 -10.12 28.01 6.02
CA GLY A 19 -11.22 27.05 5.98
C GLY A 19 -11.57 26.69 7.42
N ALA A 20 -12.85 26.74 7.77
CA ALA A 20 -13.32 26.41 9.11
C ALA A 20 -12.83 25.02 9.55
N CYS A 21 -12.47 24.87 10.83
CA CYS A 21 -11.92 23.64 11.42
C CYS A 21 -12.89 22.42 11.41
N THR A 22 -13.96 22.46 10.63
CA THR A 22 -14.97 21.39 10.49
C THR A 22 -14.83 20.63 9.19
N ASP A 23 -14.28 21.26 8.15
CA ASP A 23 -14.06 20.65 6.84
C ASP A 23 -12.56 20.69 6.56
N GLY A 24 -11.93 19.52 6.40
CA GLY A 24 -10.53 19.46 6.02
C GLY A 24 -10.25 20.29 4.76
N ILE A 25 -9.01 20.77 4.58
CA ILE A 25 -8.60 21.52 3.37
C ILE A 25 -8.86 20.71 2.09
N TYR A 26 -8.88 19.38 2.21
CA TYR A 26 -9.16 18.46 1.13
C TYR A 26 -10.45 17.68 1.38
N ASN A 27 -11.17 17.36 0.30
CA ASN A 27 -12.29 16.44 0.36
C ASN A 27 -11.84 15.07 0.90
N PRO A 28 -12.68 14.36 1.66
CA PRO A 28 -12.38 12.99 2.07
C PRO A 28 -12.07 12.08 0.87
N PRO A 29 -11.08 11.18 1.00
CA PRO A 29 -10.81 10.18 -0.03
C PRO A 29 -12.00 9.22 -0.17
N VAL A 30 -12.41 8.95 -1.41
CA VAL A 30 -13.46 7.98 -1.76
C VAL A 30 -12.76 6.78 -2.40
N GLY A 31 -12.84 5.62 -1.76
CA GLY A 31 -12.28 4.38 -2.27
C GLY A 31 -13.22 3.64 -3.20
N THR A 32 -12.70 3.04 -4.28
CA THR A 32 -13.40 2.04 -5.09
C THR A 32 -12.57 0.78 -5.21
N SER A 33 -13.22 -0.39 -5.13
CA SER A 33 -12.55 -1.68 -5.28
C SER A 33 -11.84 -1.78 -6.63
N PHE A 34 -10.58 -2.20 -6.60
CA PHE A 34 -9.74 -2.44 -7.78
C PHE A 34 -9.57 -3.95 -8.00
N VAL A 35 -8.95 -4.64 -7.03
CA VAL A 35 -8.77 -6.09 -7.04
C VAL A 35 -8.95 -6.67 -5.64
N THR A 36 -9.43 -7.91 -5.60
CA THR A 36 -9.38 -8.78 -4.43
C THR A 36 -8.35 -9.86 -4.69
N VAL A 37 -7.59 -10.22 -3.65
CA VAL A 37 -6.59 -11.28 -3.70
C VAL A 37 -6.86 -12.29 -2.59
N ASN A 38 -7.08 -13.56 -2.97
CA ASN A 38 -7.13 -14.66 -2.03
C ASN A 38 -5.78 -15.36 -2.04
N THR A 39 -5.03 -15.26 -0.94
CA THR A 39 -3.65 -15.73 -0.84
C THR A 39 -3.52 -16.92 0.11
N LYS A 40 -2.47 -17.70 -0.13
CA LYS A 40 -1.95 -18.68 0.81
C LYS A 40 -0.51 -18.31 1.14
N VAL A 41 -0.22 -18.09 2.42
CA VAL A 41 1.15 -17.89 2.90
C VAL A 41 1.76 -19.22 3.35
N GLY A 42 3.08 -19.31 3.23
CA GLY A 42 3.86 -20.44 3.71
C GLY A 42 4.27 -20.28 5.16
N MET A 43 5.13 -21.18 5.64
CA MET A 43 5.68 -21.06 6.99
C MET A 43 6.65 -19.86 7.07
N PRO A 44 6.56 -19.05 8.14
CA PRO A 44 7.48 -17.94 8.35
C PRO A 44 8.87 -18.44 8.76
N TYR A 45 9.90 -17.70 8.36
CA TYR A 45 11.29 -17.93 8.77
C TYR A 45 11.84 -16.68 9.45
N ASN A 46 12.49 -16.84 10.60
CA ASN A 46 13.19 -15.72 11.23
C ASN A 46 14.48 -15.43 10.46
N VAL A 47 14.64 -14.17 10.04
CA VAL A 47 15.82 -13.68 9.32
C VAL A 47 16.42 -12.52 10.11
N THR A 48 17.74 -12.57 10.31
CA THR A 48 18.48 -11.44 10.88
C THR A 48 18.87 -10.47 9.78
N THR A 49 18.42 -9.23 9.89
CA THR A 49 18.78 -8.11 9.02
C THR A 49 19.61 -7.08 9.80
N PRO A 50 20.24 -6.10 9.15
CA PRO A 50 20.90 -4.98 9.85
C PRO A 50 19.96 -4.21 10.79
N ASP A 51 18.66 -4.21 10.51
CA ASP A 51 17.64 -3.49 11.29
C ASP A 51 17.01 -4.37 12.41
N GLY A 52 17.48 -5.60 12.59
CA GLY A 52 16.98 -6.54 13.57
C GLY A 52 16.39 -7.83 12.97
N ILE A 53 15.77 -8.64 13.82
CA ILE A 53 15.12 -9.89 13.42
C ILE A 53 13.75 -9.56 12.83
N VAL A 54 13.48 -10.11 11.65
CA VAL A 54 12.17 -10.04 10.97
C VAL A 54 11.69 -11.45 10.67
N ALA A 55 10.38 -11.66 10.60
CA ALA A 55 9.82 -12.87 10.01
C ALA A 55 9.70 -12.65 8.49
N LEU A 56 10.26 -13.55 7.69
CA LEU A 56 10.07 -13.60 6.25
C LEU A 56 9.03 -14.68 5.94
N VAL A 57 7.93 -14.30 5.31
CA VAL A 57 6.83 -15.21 4.99
C VAL A 57 6.70 -15.32 3.47
N PRO A 58 6.92 -16.51 2.88
CA PRO A 58 6.77 -16.69 1.45
C PRO A 58 5.29 -16.76 1.07
N ILE A 59 4.93 -16.20 -0.08
CA ILE A 59 3.61 -16.40 -0.67
C ILE A 59 3.63 -17.70 -1.49
N VAL A 60 2.72 -18.63 -1.19
CA VAL A 60 2.65 -19.94 -1.85
C VAL A 60 1.76 -19.88 -3.09
N THR A 61 0.63 -19.18 -2.99
CA THR A 61 -0.28 -18.91 -4.10
C THR A 61 -1.09 -17.65 -3.83
N GLY A 62 -1.69 -17.09 -4.86
CA GLY A 62 -2.81 -16.17 -4.68
C GLY A 62 -3.61 -15.99 -5.97
N ASP A 63 -4.92 -16.02 -5.86
CA ASP A 63 -5.85 -15.76 -6.95
C ASP A 63 -6.31 -14.31 -6.90
N ILE A 64 -6.28 -13.63 -8.05
CA ILE A 64 -6.63 -12.21 -8.19
C ILE A 64 -7.91 -12.11 -9.03
N SER A 65 -8.88 -11.36 -8.52
CA SER A 65 -10.13 -11.06 -9.21
C SER A 65 -10.47 -9.57 -9.13
N GLY A 66 -11.08 -9.01 -10.17
CA GLY A 66 -11.51 -7.61 -10.19
C GLY A 66 -11.27 -6.97 -11.55
N GLN A 67 -10.75 -5.74 -11.55
CA GLN A 67 -10.36 -5.06 -12.78
C GLN A 67 -9.16 -5.75 -13.45
N PHE A 68 -8.22 -6.27 -12.66
CA PHE A 68 -7.17 -7.18 -13.12
C PHE A 68 -7.49 -8.60 -12.60
N ASN A 69 -7.56 -9.58 -13.49
CA ASN A 69 -7.82 -10.98 -13.14
C ASN A 69 -6.57 -11.81 -13.44
N GLY A 70 -6.14 -12.65 -12.50
CA GLY A 70 -4.88 -13.37 -12.62
C GLY A 70 -4.48 -14.08 -11.34
N HIS A 71 -3.18 -14.19 -11.12
CA HIS A 71 -2.60 -14.86 -9.96
C HIS A 71 -1.31 -14.17 -9.48
N LEU A 72 -0.88 -14.50 -8.26
CA LEU A 72 0.42 -14.10 -7.72
C LEU A 72 1.52 -15.03 -8.22
N ILE A 73 2.64 -14.45 -8.68
CA ILE A 73 3.85 -15.21 -8.96
C ILE A 73 4.53 -15.56 -7.63
N ALA A 74 4.32 -16.79 -7.15
CA ALA A 74 4.72 -17.25 -5.82
C ALA A 74 6.23 -17.10 -5.53
N ASN A 75 7.10 -17.43 -6.48
CA ASN A 75 8.56 -17.37 -6.27
C ASN A 75 9.16 -15.96 -6.31
N LEU A 76 8.34 -14.94 -6.63
CA LEU A 76 8.75 -13.53 -6.61
C LEU A 76 8.03 -12.73 -5.52
N SER A 77 7.13 -13.37 -4.77
CA SER A 77 6.23 -12.71 -3.83
C SER A 77 6.49 -13.16 -2.40
N ALA A 78 6.74 -12.21 -1.50
CA ALA A 78 6.98 -12.48 -0.09
C ALA A 78 6.69 -11.23 0.76
N GLU A 79 6.44 -11.47 2.04
CA GLU A 79 6.31 -10.42 3.04
C GLU A 79 7.35 -10.54 4.15
N THR A 80 7.66 -9.39 4.74
CA THR A 80 8.47 -9.28 5.94
C THR A 80 7.65 -8.65 7.04
N GLU A 81 7.80 -9.22 8.23
CA GLU A 81 7.00 -8.88 9.40
C GLU A 81 7.89 -8.53 10.60
N ARG A 82 7.51 -7.47 11.31
CA ARG A 82 8.09 -7.10 12.61
C ARG A 82 7.01 -7.10 13.66
N LEU A 83 7.10 -8.05 14.59
CA LEU A 83 6.11 -8.24 15.63
C LEU A 83 6.40 -7.35 16.85
N LEU A 84 5.33 -6.80 17.42
CA LEU A 84 5.31 -6.08 18.68
C LEU A 84 4.19 -6.66 19.53
N ASP A 85 4.57 -7.38 20.58
CA ASP A 85 3.62 -7.90 21.57
C ASP A 85 3.17 -6.78 22.51
N SER A 86 1.87 -6.69 22.73
CA SER A 86 1.24 -5.80 23.73
C SER A 86 0.44 -6.62 24.75
N LYS A 87 -0.11 -5.95 25.76
CA LYS A 87 -0.91 -6.62 26.81
C LYS A 87 -2.19 -7.28 26.29
N THR A 88 -2.74 -6.79 25.17
CA THR A 88 -4.09 -7.16 24.70
C THR A 88 -4.09 -7.74 23.28
N ALA A 89 -3.02 -7.55 22.53
CA ALA A 89 -2.89 -7.98 21.14
C ALA A 89 -1.41 -8.06 20.73
N THR A 90 -1.13 -8.78 19.64
CA THR A 90 0.14 -8.64 18.93
C THR A 90 -0.11 -7.75 17.72
N TYR A 91 0.85 -6.88 17.41
CA TYR A 91 0.85 -6.06 16.20
C TYR A 91 2.01 -6.51 15.31
N SER A 92 1.83 -6.49 13.99
CA SER A 92 2.92 -6.71 13.04
C SER A 92 2.96 -5.58 12.04
N SER A 93 4.13 -4.96 11.88
CA SER A 93 4.40 -4.13 10.70
C SER A 93 4.70 -5.06 9.54
N VAL A 94 3.94 -4.94 8.46
CA VAL A 94 4.08 -5.76 7.26
C VAL A 94 4.65 -4.90 6.13
N GLU A 95 5.69 -5.40 5.47
CA GLU A 95 6.20 -4.88 4.20
C GLU A 95 6.26 -6.05 3.21
N THR A 96 5.64 -5.90 2.05
CA THR A 96 5.44 -7.02 1.13
C THR A 96 5.50 -6.58 -0.31
N ARG A 97 6.05 -7.46 -1.16
CA ARG A 97 6.15 -7.24 -2.60
C ARG A 97 5.54 -8.40 -3.33
N TRP A 98 4.57 -8.12 -4.19
CA TRP A 98 3.86 -9.10 -4.98
C TRP A 98 3.98 -8.81 -6.46
N VAL A 99 4.00 -9.87 -7.28
CA VAL A 99 3.91 -9.74 -8.73
C VAL A 99 2.62 -10.39 -9.19
N PHE A 100 1.71 -9.60 -9.76
CA PHE A 100 0.46 -10.05 -10.36
C PHE A 100 0.75 -10.48 -11.79
N GLU A 101 0.17 -11.58 -12.23
CA GLU A 101 0.26 -12.05 -13.61
C GLU A 101 -1.11 -12.54 -14.11
N ASN A 102 -1.53 -12.10 -15.29
CA ASN A 102 -2.74 -12.62 -15.95
C ASN A 102 -2.41 -13.71 -16.97
N ASP A 103 -3.44 -14.31 -17.58
CA ASP A 103 -3.27 -15.38 -18.58
C ASP A 103 -2.55 -14.94 -19.87
N LYS A 104 -2.40 -13.62 -20.10
CA LYS A 104 -1.66 -13.05 -21.23
C LYS A 104 -0.18 -12.84 -20.92
N GLY A 105 0.24 -13.04 -19.66
CA GLY A 105 1.59 -12.74 -19.18
C GLY A 105 1.82 -11.26 -18.85
N ASP A 106 0.76 -10.45 -18.79
CA ASP A 106 0.83 -9.07 -18.34
C ASP A 106 1.12 -9.03 -16.83
N ARG A 107 1.95 -8.07 -16.39
CA ARG A 107 2.42 -8.03 -14.99
C ARG A 107 2.21 -6.68 -14.33
N ILE A 108 1.85 -6.73 -13.04
CA ILE A 108 1.83 -5.57 -12.15
C ILE A 108 2.65 -5.91 -10.91
N LEU A 109 3.65 -5.08 -10.61
CA LEU A 109 4.37 -5.12 -9.34
C LEU A 109 3.56 -4.33 -8.30
N ALA A 110 3.30 -4.94 -7.14
CA ALA A 110 2.70 -4.29 -5.98
C ALA A 110 3.72 -4.22 -4.85
N ASP A 111 4.11 -3.01 -4.43
CA ASP A 111 4.92 -2.77 -3.23
C ASP A 111 4.00 -2.21 -2.14
N MET A 112 3.87 -2.94 -1.03
CA MET A 112 2.86 -2.70 -0.02
C MET A 112 3.47 -2.61 1.37
N LYS A 113 2.84 -1.78 2.21
CA LYS A 113 3.16 -1.67 3.63
C LYS A 113 1.92 -1.47 4.46
N GLY A 114 1.93 -1.95 5.70
CA GLY A 114 0.90 -1.60 6.66
C GLY A 114 1.02 -2.32 8.00
N LEU A 115 -0.10 -2.42 8.69
CA LEU A 115 -0.18 -2.93 10.05
C LEU A 115 -1.21 -4.06 10.12
N THR A 116 -0.79 -5.19 10.67
CA THR A 116 -1.66 -6.28 11.07
C THR A 116 -1.85 -6.28 12.58
N THR A 117 -3.09 -6.46 13.03
CA THR A 117 -3.43 -6.69 14.44
C THR A 117 -3.90 -8.14 14.63
N TYR A 118 -3.35 -8.80 15.63
CA TYR A 118 -3.66 -10.18 16.02
C TYR A 118 -4.35 -10.14 17.37
N SER A 119 -5.62 -10.51 17.40
CA SER A 119 -6.41 -10.61 18.64
C SER A 119 -7.30 -11.83 18.60
N ALA A 120 -7.25 -12.67 19.65
CA ALA A 120 -8.06 -13.88 19.76
C ALA A 120 -8.00 -14.79 18.50
N ALA A 121 -6.81 -14.94 17.90
CA ALA A 121 -6.58 -15.67 16.64
C ALA A 121 -7.25 -15.08 15.38
N ALA A 122 -7.88 -13.91 15.47
CA ALA A 122 -8.29 -13.11 14.32
C ALA A 122 -7.14 -12.21 13.87
N LEU A 123 -6.94 -12.16 12.55
CA LEU A 123 -5.96 -11.31 11.89
C LEU A 123 -6.72 -10.31 11.02
N HIS A 124 -6.50 -9.02 11.28
CA HIS A 124 -7.04 -7.94 10.47
C HIS A 124 -6.00 -6.84 10.31
N GLY A 125 -5.91 -6.27 9.12
CA GLY A 125 -4.90 -5.26 8.84
C GLY A 125 -5.30 -4.27 7.76
N PHE A 126 -4.58 -3.16 7.78
CA PHE A 126 -4.74 -2.05 6.86
C PHE A 126 -3.39 -1.52 6.42
N GLY A 127 -3.33 -1.04 5.19
CA GLY A 127 -2.10 -0.56 4.60
C GLY A 127 -2.31 0.19 3.31
N THR A 128 -1.20 0.35 2.60
CA THR A 128 -1.12 1.06 1.33
C THR A 128 -0.27 0.29 0.33
N ALA A 129 -0.60 0.39 -0.95
CA ALA A 129 0.22 -0.12 -2.03
C ALA A 129 0.51 0.95 -3.09
N TYR A 130 1.73 0.86 -3.63
CA TYR A 130 2.09 1.41 -4.92
C TYR A 130 2.13 0.29 -5.94
N LEU A 131 1.52 0.53 -7.10
CA LEU A 131 1.52 -0.41 -8.21
C LEU A 131 2.41 0.11 -9.34
N SER A 132 3.03 -0.80 -10.08
CA SER A 132 3.87 -0.46 -11.24
C SER A 132 3.70 -1.47 -12.37
N THR A 133 3.51 -0.98 -13.59
CA THR A 133 3.26 -1.80 -14.77
C THR A 133 3.60 -1.09 -16.08
N GLU A 134 3.89 -1.88 -17.11
CA GLU A 134 4.03 -1.44 -18.51
C GLU A 134 2.78 -1.79 -19.35
N VAL A 135 1.74 -2.33 -18.71
CA VAL A 135 0.52 -2.78 -19.39
C VAL A 135 -0.35 -1.57 -19.69
N GLU A 136 -0.52 -1.25 -20.99
CA GLU A 136 -1.14 -0.01 -21.46
C GLU A 136 -2.52 0.26 -20.83
N GLU A 137 -3.37 -0.77 -20.74
CA GLU A 137 -4.71 -0.69 -20.13
C GLU A 137 -4.67 -0.31 -18.64
N PHE A 138 -3.62 -0.70 -17.92
CA PHE A 138 -3.45 -0.46 -16.48
C PHE A 138 -2.40 0.60 -16.17
N TYR A 139 -1.87 1.31 -17.17
CA TYR A 139 -0.75 2.24 -16.96
C TYR A 139 -1.08 3.36 -15.95
N TRP A 140 -2.38 3.66 -15.79
CA TRP A 140 -2.91 4.58 -14.78
C TRP A 140 -2.55 4.21 -13.34
N VAL A 141 -2.34 2.92 -13.02
CA VAL A 141 -2.01 2.49 -11.65
C VAL A 141 -0.65 3.01 -11.18
N ASN A 142 0.25 3.36 -12.12
CA ASN A 142 1.58 3.90 -11.85
C ASN A 142 1.55 5.26 -11.13
N TRP A 143 0.40 5.95 -11.14
CA TRP A 143 0.23 7.28 -10.56
C TRP A 143 -0.79 7.32 -9.42
N GLU A 144 -1.26 6.16 -8.96
CA GLU A 144 -2.27 6.05 -7.91
C GLU A 144 -1.68 5.51 -6.61
N LEU A 145 -2.31 5.88 -5.50
CA LEU A 145 -2.11 5.25 -4.21
C LEU A 145 -3.31 4.35 -3.91
N PHE A 146 -3.04 3.10 -3.55
CA PHE A 146 -4.07 2.15 -3.17
C PHE A 146 -4.11 2.03 -1.65
N LEU A 147 -5.32 2.02 -1.08
CA LEU A 147 -5.54 1.51 0.28
C LEU A 147 -5.73 0.01 0.20
N ILE A 148 -5.25 -0.72 1.20
CA ILE A 148 -5.43 -2.16 1.28
C ILE A 148 -6.02 -2.50 2.62
N GLU A 149 -7.04 -3.35 2.60
CA GLU A 149 -7.57 -4.02 3.79
C GLU A 149 -7.36 -5.52 3.64
N TRP A 150 -7.02 -6.19 4.73
CA TRP A 150 -6.89 -7.63 4.71
C TRP A 150 -7.33 -8.30 6.01
N GLN A 151 -7.67 -9.57 5.86
CA GLN A 151 -7.93 -10.47 6.97
C GLN A 151 -7.26 -11.82 6.71
N GLY A 152 -6.89 -12.52 7.77
CA GLY A 152 -6.20 -13.80 7.65
C GLY A 152 -6.55 -14.78 8.75
N SER A 153 -6.12 -16.02 8.54
CA SER A 153 -6.24 -17.12 9.50
C SER A 153 -4.86 -17.63 9.85
N PHE A 154 -4.46 -17.42 11.11
CA PHE A 154 -3.15 -17.86 11.60
C PHE A 154 -2.92 -19.37 11.43
N ASN A 155 -3.98 -20.18 11.63
CA ASN A 155 -3.86 -21.64 11.62
C ASN A 155 -3.80 -22.24 10.23
N THR A 156 -4.33 -21.53 9.22
CA THR A 156 -4.38 -22.07 7.86
C THR A 156 -3.40 -21.38 6.94
N GLY A 157 -2.98 -20.15 7.22
CA GLY A 157 -2.21 -19.33 6.30
C GLY A 157 -3.04 -18.79 5.13
N ASP A 158 -4.37 -18.88 5.20
CA ASP A 158 -5.24 -18.23 4.22
C ASP A 158 -5.40 -16.76 4.59
N ALA A 159 -5.26 -15.88 3.60
CA ALA A 159 -5.52 -14.46 3.78
C ALA A 159 -6.23 -13.84 2.57
N LYS A 160 -7.09 -12.87 2.83
CA LYS A 160 -7.87 -12.16 1.83
C LYS A 160 -7.53 -10.69 1.89
N PHE A 161 -7.27 -10.10 0.74
CA PHE A 161 -6.89 -8.70 0.58
C PHE A 161 -7.85 -8.04 -0.39
N GLU A 162 -8.19 -6.78 -0.12
CA GLU A 162 -8.87 -5.92 -1.07
C GLU A 162 -8.10 -4.62 -1.25
N PHE A 163 -7.85 -4.28 -2.52
CA PHE A 163 -7.18 -3.05 -2.93
C PHE A 163 -8.25 -2.05 -3.34
N PHE A 164 -8.21 -0.87 -2.74
CA PHE A 164 -9.09 0.24 -3.04
C PHE A 164 -8.29 1.35 -3.72
N GLN A 165 -8.69 1.70 -4.94
CA GLN A 165 -8.23 2.92 -5.59
C GLN A 165 -8.83 4.12 -4.87
N ILE A 166 -8.01 5.09 -4.46
CA ILE A 166 -8.50 6.38 -3.98
C ILE A 166 -8.94 7.19 -5.19
N THR A 167 -10.26 7.35 -5.41
CA THR A 167 -10.81 8.05 -6.58
C THR A 167 -10.77 9.57 -6.45
N THR A 168 -10.77 10.10 -5.22
CA THR A 168 -10.69 11.53 -4.94
C THR A 168 -9.32 11.87 -4.33
N GLY A 169 -8.53 12.66 -5.05
CA GLY A 169 -7.15 12.97 -4.67
C GLY A 169 -6.52 13.96 -5.65
N GLY A 170 -5.26 14.33 -5.40
CA GLY A 170 -4.48 15.24 -6.25
C GLY A 170 -4.32 14.74 -7.69
N ARG A 171 -3.54 15.47 -8.48
CA ARG A 171 -3.35 15.22 -9.91
C ARG A 171 -2.96 13.76 -10.23
N LYS A 172 -3.70 13.12 -11.17
CA LYS A 172 -3.64 11.67 -11.50
C LYS A 172 -3.13 11.34 -12.90
N ASP A 173 -2.68 12.35 -13.64
CA ASP A 173 -2.53 12.29 -15.09
C ASP A 173 -1.08 12.07 -15.55
N GLY A 174 -0.14 11.86 -14.61
CA GLY A 174 1.30 11.74 -14.90
C GLY A 174 1.92 12.97 -15.58
N GLN A 175 1.19 14.09 -15.66
CA GLN A 175 1.61 15.28 -16.37
C GLN A 175 2.49 16.19 -15.49
N PRO A 176 3.36 17.02 -16.10
CA PRO A 176 4.21 17.97 -15.37
C PRO A 176 3.38 18.91 -14.50
N ILE A 177 3.74 19.04 -13.22
CA ILE A 177 3.13 20.02 -12.31
C ILE A 177 3.32 21.42 -12.92
N PRO A 178 2.26 22.21 -13.16
CA PRO A 178 2.41 23.53 -13.75
C PRO A 178 3.11 24.41 -12.71
N THR A 179 4.20 25.06 -13.13
CA THR A 179 4.94 26.05 -12.33
C THR A 179 4.19 27.35 -12.20
#